data_AF-A0A970CMC7-F1
#
_entry.id   AF-A0A970CMC7-F1
#
_cell.length_a   1.000
_cell.length_b   1.000
_cell.length_c   1.000
_cell.angle_alpha   90.00
_cell.angle_beta   90.00
_cell.angle_gamma   90.00
#
_symmetry.space_group_name_H-M   'P 1'
#
loop_
_entity.id
_entity.type
_entity.pdbx_description
1 polymer ?
#
loop_
_entity_poly.entity_id
_entity_poly.type
_entity_poly.pdbx_seq_one_letter_code
_entity_poly.pdbx_strand_id
1 'polypeptide(L)'
;TREHAIDKWRQRRADKRGGDQCALSLDELGEVVAGLERPDDAVTGQALHELISDFLIRQRPVARQAFLFRYFYCLKVSEISRLLGRSEGGINSLLHRTREKLRSELISTGWLCRE
;
A
#
# COMPACT_ATOMS: atom_id res chain seq x y z
N THR A 1 16.47 18.44 -3.08
CA THR A 1 16.16 17.40 -2.09
C THR A 1 14.94 16.62 -2.54
N ARG A 2 15.04 15.29 -2.63
CA ARG A 2 14.03 14.37 -3.23
C ARG A 2 12.67 14.38 -2.52
N GLU A 3 12.66 14.85 -1.27
CA GLU A 3 11.47 15.01 -0.42
C GLU A 3 10.55 16.14 -0.88
N HIS A 4 11.11 17.27 -1.33
CA HIS A 4 10.32 18.40 -1.83
C HIS A 4 9.54 18.08 -3.12
N ALA A 5 10.03 17.13 -3.93
CA ALA A 5 9.32 16.71 -5.13
C ALA A 5 8.09 15.85 -4.80
N ILE A 6 8.18 15.02 -3.76
CA ILE A 6 7.06 14.21 -3.27
C ILE A 6 6.04 15.09 -2.54
N ASP A 7 6.46 16.07 -1.74
CA ASP A 7 5.54 16.99 -1.07
C ASP A 7 4.80 17.93 -2.03
N LYS A 8 5.48 18.50 -3.03
CA LYS A 8 4.79 19.24 -4.11
C LYS A 8 3.82 18.36 -4.89
N TRP A 9 4.14 17.08 -5.03
CA TRP A 9 3.29 16.12 -5.71
C TRP A 9 2.07 15.72 -4.85
N ARG A 10 2.25 15.59 -3.52
CA ARG A 10 1.17 15.42 -2.54
C ARG A 10 0.20 16.61 -2.54
N GLN A 11 0.73 17.83 -2.46
CA GLN A 11 -0.06 19.07 -2.43
C GLN A 11 -0.91 19.25 -3.70
N ARG A 12 -0.34 18.98 -4.89
CA ARG A 12 -1.06 19.12 -6.16
C ARG A 12 -2.16 18.07 -6.38
N ARG A 13 -2.18 16.97 -5.62
CA ARG A 13 -3.18 15.90 -5.77
C ARG A 13 -4.13 15.74 -4.59
N ALA A 14 -3.80 16.26 -3.41
CA ALA A 14 -4.74 16.38 -2.31
C ALA A 14 -6.02 17.16 -2.73
N ASP A 15 -5.86 18.15 -3.62
CA ASP A 15 -6.96 18.89 -4.26
C ASP A 15 -7.76 18.09 -5.30
N LYS A 16 -7.16 17.06 -5.89
CA LYS A 16 -7.77 16.20 -6.92
C LYS A 16 -7.97 14.80 -6.36
N ARG A 17 -8.75 14.65 -5.29
CA ARG A 17 -9.22 13.34 -4.84
C ARG A 17 -9.92 12.64 -6.02
N GLY A 18 -9.15 11.86 -6.77
CA GLY A 18 -9.62 10.90 -7.75
C GLY A 18 -10.30 9.78 -6.98
N GLY A 19 -11.51 10.06 -6.50
CA GLY A 19 -12.28 9.19 -5.60
C GLY A 19 -12.33 7.75 -6.10
N ASP A 20 -12.41 7.58 -7.42
CA ASP A 20 -12.39 6.29 -8.09
C ASP A 20 -11.09 5.49 -7.87
N GLN A 21 -9.92 6.11 -8.03
CA GLN A 21 -8.66 5.37 -7.83
C GLN A 21 -8.36 5.08 -6.37
N CYS A 22 -8.69 5.97 -5.45
CA CYS A 22 -8.56 5.65 -4.03
C CYS A 22 -9.50 4.51 -3.63
N ALA A 23 -10.75 4.55 -4.07
CA ALA A 23 -11.71 3.47 -3.82
C ALA A 23 -11.18 2.14 -4.37
N LEU A 24 -10.73 2.10 -5.64
CA LEU A 24 -10.14 0.89 -6.24
C LEU A 24 -8.89 0.40 -5.52
N SER A 25 -8.03 1.31 -5.03
CA SER A 25 -6.83 0.92 -4.27
C SER A 25 -7.19 0.34 -2.91
N LEU A 26 -8.21 0.90 -2.26
CA LEU A 26 -8.70 0.43 -0.97
C LEU A 26 -9.46 -0.89 -1.11
N ASP A 27 -10.19 -1.10 -2.20
CA ASP A 27 -10.86 -2.37 -2.52
C ASP A 27 -9.82 -3.49 -2.75
N GLU A 28 -8.83 -3.20 -3.58
CA GLU A 28 -7.66 -4.05 -3.83
C GLU A 28 -6.86 -4.45 -2.57
N LEU A 29 -6.85 -3.59 -1.55
CA LEU A 29 -6.20 -3.86 -0.27
C LEU A 29 -7.19 -4.50 0.70
N GLY A 30 -8.47 -4.14 0.59
CA GLY A 30 -9.61 -4.67 1.32
C GLY A 30 -9.73 -6.17 1.17
N GLU A 31 -9.50 -6.71 -0.03
CA GLU A 31 -9.42 -8.17 -0.25
C GLU A 31 -8.28 -8.84 0.54
N VAL A 32 -7.16 -8.14 0.75
CA VAL A 32 -6.00 -8.65 1.49
C VAL A 32 -6.26 -8.66 2.99
N VAL A 33 -6.95 -7.63 3.48
CA VAL A 33 -7.30 -7.45 4.90
C VAL A 33 -8.73 -7.88 5.21
N ALA A 34 -9.41 -8.54 4.29
CA ALA A 34 -10.74 -9.08 4.51
C ALA A 34 -10.62 -10.15 5.61
N GLY A 35 -11.27 -9.92 6.74
CA GLY A 35 -11.14 -10.74 7.94
C GLY A 35 -10.15 -10.20 8.98
N LEU A 36 -9.55 -9.03 8.75
CA LEU A 36 -8.81 -8.33 9.79
C LEU A 36 -9.82 -7.91 10.87
N GLU A 37 -9.55 -8.26 12.12
CA GLU A 37 -10.28 -7.63 13.22
C GLU A 37 -10.05 -6.13 13.11
N ARG A 38 -11.16 -5.37 12.98
CA ARG A 38 -11.06 -3.92 12.97
C ARG A 38 -10.45 -3.54 14.31
N PRO A 39 -9.40 -2.68 14.33
CA PRO A 39 -8.87 -2.22 15.59
C PRO A 39 -9.97 -1.56 16.41
N ASP A 40 -10.37 -2.20 17.51
CA ASP A 40 -11.43 -1.70 18.38
C ASP A 40 -10.96 -0.51 19.24
N ASP A 41 -9.64 -0.29 19.29
CA ASP A 41 -9.01 0.79 20.04
C ASP A 41 -7.74 1.34 19.36
N ALA A 42 -7.27 2.49 19.85
CA ALA A 42 -6.13 3.21 19.29
C ALA A 42 -4.78 2.48 19.45
N VAL A 43 -4.63 1.66 20.50
CA VAL A 43 -3.40 0.86 20.73
C VAL A 43 -3.32 -0.26 19.69
N THR A 44 -4.43 -0.96 19.47
CA THR A 44 -4.56 -1.97 18.42
C THR A 44 -4.30 -1.36 17.04
N GLY A 45 -4.82 -0.15 16.78
CA GLY A 45 -4.57 0.58 15.54
C GLY A 45 -3.09 0.93 15.35
N GLN A 46 -2.41 1.35 16.42
CA GLN A 46 -0.98 1.67 16.41
C GLN A 46 -0.12 0.42 16.17
N ALA A 47 -0.44 -0.70 16.83
CA ALA A 47 0.28 -1.96 16.64
C ALA A 47 0.18 -2.47 15.20
N LEU A 48 -1.00 -2.38 14.59
CA LEU A 48 -1.20 -2.72 13.18
C LEU A 48 -0.39 -1.78 12.26
N HIS A 49 -0.38 -0.48 12.57
CA HIS A 49 0.39 0.50 11.82
C HIS A 49 1.90 0.20 11.85
N GLU A 50 2.44 -0.13 13.02
CA GLU A 50 3.84 -0.50 13.22
C GLU A 50 4.18 -1.78 12.45
N LEU A 51 3.33 -2.81 12.53
CA LEU A 51 3.50 -4.05 11.78
C LEU A 51 3.59 -3.81 10.27
N ILE A 52 2.66 -3.03 9.71
CA ILE A 52 2.64 -2.71 8.27
C ILE A 52 3.89 -1.89 7.90
N SER A 53 4.30 -0.95 8.76
CA SER A 53 5.48 -0.13 8.54
C SER A 53 6.76 -0.97 8.50
N ASP A 54 6.95 -1.86 9.47
CA ASP A 54 8.08 -2.77 9.54
C ASP A 54 8.11 -3.77 8.39
N PHE A 55 6.93 -4.29 8.00
CA PHE A 55 6.77 -5.11 6.81
C PHE A 55 7.27 -4.38 5.56
N LEU A 56 6.87 -3.14 5.35
CA LEU A 56 7.25 -2.35 4.18
C LEU A 56 8.74 -1.98 4.19
N ILE A 57 9.31 -1.68 5.36
CA ILE A 57 10.74 -1.37 5.50
C ILE A 57 11.60 -2.56 5.04
N ARG A 58 11.21 -3.79 5.35
CA ARG A 58 11.89 -5.03 4.93
C ARG A 58 11.77 -5.34 3.43
N GLN A 59 10.82 -4.74 2.71
CA GLN A 59 10.69 -4.96 1.28
C GLN A 59 11.79 -4.24 0.48
N ARG A 60 12.07 -4.75 -0.72
CA ARG A 60 12.97 -4.08 -1.68
C ARG A 60 12.47 -2.65 -1.95
N PRO A 61 13.35 -1.65 -2.12
CA PRO A 61 12.94 -0.25 -2.27
C PRO A 61 11.87 0.00 -3.33
N VAL A 62 11.94 -0.71 -4.46
CA VAL A 62 10.96 -0.60 -5.55
C VAL A 62 9.58 -1.17 -5.18
N ALA A 63 9.53 -2.25 -4.40
CA ALA A 63 8.28 -2.83 -3.92
C ALA A 63 7.61 -1.90 -2.91
N ARG A 64 8.40 -1.38 -1.95
CA ARG A 64 7.94 -0.38 -0.98
C ARG A 64 7.38 0.87 -1.66
N GLN A 65 8.10 1.41 -2.65
CA GLN A 65 7.65 2.60 -3.38
C GLN A 65 6.36 2.34 -4.18
N ALA A 66 6.29 1.23 -4.92
CA ALA A 66 5.08 0.86 -5.65
C ALA A 66 3.88 0.70 -4.71
N PHE A 67 4.07 0.04 -3.56
CA PHE A 67 3.03 -0.17 -2.56
C PHE A 67 2.53 1.16 -1.98
N LEU A 68 3.43 2.06 -1.56
CA LEU A 68 3.04 3.39 -1.07
C LEU A 68 2.34 4.21 -2.15
N PHE A 69 2.86 4.21 -3.38
CA PHE A 69 2.23 4.90 -4.49
C PHE A 69 0.82 4.39 -4.80
N ARG A 70 0.60 3.08 -4.73
CA ARG A 70 -0.73 2.49 -4.96
C ARG A 70 -1.67 2.76 -3.79
N TYR A 71 -1.28 2.40 -2.56
CA TYR A 71 -2.22 2.31 -1.43
C TYR A 71 -2.25 3.54 -0.52
N PHE A 72 -1.14 4.28 -0.43
CA PHE A 72 -1.10 5.51 0.37
C PHE A 72 -1.41 6.75 -0.48
N TYR A 73 -0.98 6.75 -1.75
CA TYR A 73 -1.18 7.88 -2.65
C TYR A 73 -2.19 7.64 -3.78
N CYS A 74 -2.85 6.47 -3.80
CA CYS A 74 -3.92 6.14 -4.74
C CYS A 74 -3.58 6.31 -6.22
N LEU A 75 -2.34 6.04 -6.65
CA LEU A 75 -1.96 6.20 -8.04
C LEU A 75 -2.41 5.07 -8.95
N LYS A 76 -2.66 5.44 -10.21
CA LYS A 76 -2.85 4.46 -11.29
C LYS A 76 -1.56 3.70 -11.54
N VAL A 77 -1.69 2.43 -11.90
CA VAL A 77 -0.54 1.57 -12.26
C VAL A 77 0.29 2.19 -13.38
N SER A 78 -0.35 2.86 -14.35
CA SER A 78 0.32 3.58 -15.43
C SER A 78 1.21 4.74 -14.95
N GLU A 79 0.78 5.44 -13.89
CA GLU A 79 1.56 6.52 -13.28
C GLU A 79 2.74 5.99 -12.49
N ILE A 80 2.53 4.89 -11.75
CA ILE A 80 3.58 4.19 -11.01
C ILE A 80 4.63 3.64 -11.97
N SER A 81 4.18 3.04 -13.07
CA SER A 81 5.01 2.55 -14.18
C SER A 81 5.95 3.65 -14.69
N ARG A 82 5.41 4.83 -15.00
CA ARG A 82 6.20 6.00 -15.42
C ARG A 82 7.18 6.49 -14.35
N LEU A 83 6.75 6.55 -13.09
CA LEU A 83 7.59 7.03 -11.97
C LEU A 83 8.75 6.08 -11.66
N LEU A 84 8.55 4.77 -11.82
CA LEU A 84 9.53 3.74 -11.47
C LEU A 84 10.30 3.19 -12.68
N GLY A 85 9.97 3.62 -13.90
CA GLY A 85 10.61 3.17 -15.14
C GLY A 85 10.42 1.68 -15.41
N ARG A 86 9.22 1.15 -15.17
CA ARG A 86 8.89 -0.28 -15.31
C ARG A 86 7.60 -0.47 -16.08
N SER A 87 7.42 -1.63 -16.71
CA SER A 87 6.15 -1.96 -17.37
C SER A 87 5.00 -2.06 -16.35
N GLU A 88 3.78 -1.74 -16.79
CA GLU A 88 2.58 -1.88 -15.96
C GLU A 88 2.37 -3.32 -15.48
N GLY A 89 2.59 -4.31 -16.35
CA GLY A 89 2.58 -5.72 -15.96
C GLY A 89 3.60 -6.02 -14.85
N GLY A 90 4.80 -5.45 -14.93
CA GLY A 90 5.81 -5.56 -13.89
C GLY A 90 5.40 -4.91 -12.57
N ILE A 91 4.70 -3.79 -12.60
CA ILE A 91 4.14 -3.14 -11.41
C ILE A 91 3.02 -3.99 -10.81
N ASN A 92 2.08 -4.50 -11.61
CA ASN A 92 0.99 -5.36 -11.15
C ASN A 92 1.53 -6.63 -10.46
N SER A 93 2.48 -7.33 -11.09
CA SER A 93 3.12 -8.51 -10.48
C SER A 93 3.93 -8.17 -9.22
N LEU A 94 4.46 -6.95 -9.11
CA LEU A 94 5.17 -6.49 -7.92
C LEU A 94 4.20 -6.19 -6.77
N LEU A 95 3.11 -5.47 -7.05
CA LEU A 95 2.05 -5.16 -6.08
C LEU A 95 1.37 -6.43 -5.58
N HIS A 96 0.97 -7.33 -6.49
CA HIS A 96 0.36 -8.61 -6.13
C HIS A 96 1.26 -9.43 -5.19
N ARG A 97 2.53 -9.67 -5.56
CA ARG A 97 3.47 -10.39 -4.68
C ARG A 97 3.72 -9.70 -3.34
N THR A 98 3.64 -8.37 -3.29
CA THR A 98 3.81 -7.63 -2.03
C THR A 98 2.57 -7.78 -1.15
N ARG A 99 1.37 -7.77 -1.72
CA ARG A 99 0.11 -8.05 -1.01
C ARG A 99 0.07 -9.47 -0.42
N GLU A 100 0.46 -10.49 -1.20
CA GLU A 100 0.50 -11.88 -0.69
C GLU A 100 1.45 -12.05 0.50
N LYS A 101 2.59 -11.35 0.47
CA LYS A 101 3.52 -11.33 1.58
C LYS A 101 2.94 -10.61 2.80
N LEU A 102 2.25 -9.48 2.59
CA LEU A 102 1.58 -8.77 3.68
C LEU A 102 0.50 -9.66 4.32
N ARG A 103 -0.32 -10.32 3.50
CA ARG A 103 -1.33 -11.29 3.98
C ARG A 103 -0.69 -12.39 4.83
N SER A 104 0.40 -12.96 4.33
CA SER A 104 1.14 -14.01 5.05
C SER A 104 1.69 -13.50 6.39
N GLU A 105 2.20 -12.26 6.43
CA GLU A 105 2.68 -11.63 7.66
C GLU A 105 1.55 -11.44 8.66
N LEU A 106 0.39 -10.94 8.21
CA LEU A 106 -0.79 -10.73 9.04
C LEU A 106 -1.35 -12.05 9.59
N ILE A 107 -1.35 -13.13 8.79
CA ILE A 107 -1.74 -14.46 9.27
C ILE A 107 -0.74 -14.98 10.32
N SER A 108 0.56 -14.86 10.05
CA SER A 108 1.60 -15.34 10.97
C SER A 108 1.62 -14.60 12.30
N THR A 109 1.15 -13.36 12.33
CA THR A 109 1.10 -12.51 13.53
C THR A 109 -0.24 -12.60 14.24
N GLY A 110 -1.21 -13.36 13.71
CA GLY A 110 -2.52 -13.59 14.31
C GLY A 110 -3.56 -12.50 14.00
N TRP A 111 -3.23 -11.53 13.14
CA TRP A 111 -4.16 -10.46 12.72
C TRP A 111 -5.18 -10.93 11.68
N LEU A 112 -4.92 -12.03 10.99
CA LEU A 112 -5.83 -12.68 10.06
C LEU A 112 -5.95 -14.17 10.39
N CYS A 113 -7.17 -14.69 10.37
CA CYS A 113 -7.40 -16.13 10.37
C CYS A 113 -6.94 -16.74 9.04
N ARG A 114 -6.32 -17.93 9.11
CA ARG A 114 -6.06 -18.73 7.91
C ARG A 114 -7.39 -19.37 7.50
N GLU A 115 -7.99 -18.86 6.42
CA GLU A 115 -9.15 -19.48 5.75
C GLU A 115 -8.84 -20.92 5.31
#